data_AF-A0A1S9ZT96-F1
#
_entry.id   AF-A0A1S9ZT96-F1
#
_cell.length_a   1.000
_cell.length_b   1.000
_cell.length_c   1.000
_cell.angle_alpha   90.00
_cell.angle_beta   90.00
_cell.angle_gamma   90.00
#
_symmetry.space_group_name_H-M   'P 1'
#
loop_
_entity.id
_entity.type
_entity.pdbx_description
1 polymer ?
#
loop_
_entity_poly.entity_id
_entity_poly.type
_entity_poly.pdbx_seq_one_letter_code
_entity_poly.pdbx_strand_id
1 'polypeptide(L)'
;MAKILYFTTDFGQKNRALAKEHGLTIRNASQYKGDDFIEQCDFVFGDVPKQYQHLPVFELQADGEEKQDVVELPKADEKPTRRKKA
;
A
#
# COMPACT_ATOMS: atom_id res chain seq x y z
N MET A 1 -2.19 -14.91 3.40
CA MET A 1 -2.60 -13.87 4.37
C MET A 1 -2.06 -12.55 3.85
N ALA A 2 -2.92 -11.55 3.60
CA ALA A 2 -2.48 -10.28 3.07
C ALA A 2 -1.67 -9.52 4.14
N LYS A 3 -0.50 -9.01 3.79
CA LYS A 3 0.35 -8.26 4.72
C LYS A 3 0.09 -6.76 4.56
N ILE A 4 -0.30 -6.12 5.66
CA ILE A 4 -0.62 -4.68 5.67
C ILE A 4 0.41 -3.95 6.52
N LEU A 5 1.08 -2.96 5.93
CA LEU A 5 2.05 -2.12 6.63
C LEU A 5 1.40 -0.83 7.08
N TYR A 6 1.42 -0.57 8.38
CA TYR A 6 0.99 0.70 8.95
C TYR A 6 2.20 1.60 9.16
N PHE A 7 2.36 2.61 8.30
CA PHE A 7 3.40 3.60 8.41
C PHE A 7 2.97 4.71 9.36
N THR A 8 3.79 4.95 10.38
CA THR A 8 3.58 6.06 11.32
C THR A 8 4.92 6.57 11.83
N THR A 9 4.95 7.84 12.22
CA THR A 9 6.07 8.46 12.94
C THR A 9 5.84 8.45 14.45
N ASP A 10 4.60 8.17 14.89
CA ASP A 10 4.21 8.09 16.29
C ASP A 10 3.85 6.64 16.68
N PHE A 11 4.63 6.06 17.58
CA PHE A 11 4.43 4.69 18.08
C PHE A 11 3.65 4.66 19.40
N GLY A 12 2.75 5.62 19.60
CA GLY A 12 1.92 5.72 20.79
C GLY A 12 1.02 4.50 21.01
N GLN A 13 0.48 4.38 22.23
CA GLN A 13 -0.35 3.23 22.62
C GLN A 13 -1.57 3.03 21.70
N LYS A 14 -2.18 4.12 21.21
CA LYS A 14 -3.32 4.06 20.28
C LYS A 14 -2.97 3.37 18.96
N ASN A 15 -1.83 3.75 18.37
CA ASN A 15 -1.34 3.17 17.12
C ASN A 15 -0.94 1.69 17.27
N ARG A 16 -0.35 1.34 18.42
CA ARG A 16 -0.04 -0.06 18.77
C ARG A 16 -1.29 -0.91 18.97
N ALA A 17 -2.30 -0.36 19.66
CA ALA A 17 -3.57 -1.05 19.87
C ALA A 17 -4.28 -1.30 18.54
N LEU A 18 -4.41 -0.27 17.70
CA LEU A 18 -5.04 -0.36 16.38
C LEU A 18 -4.32 -1.35 15.46
N ALA A 19 -2.99 -1.31 15.41
CA ALA A 19 -2.23 -2.27 14.62
C ALA A 19 -2.42 -3.71 15.11
N LYS A 20 -2.47 -3.93 16.42
CA LYS A 20 -2.71 -5.26 17.00
C LYS A 20 -4.14 -5.74 16.76
N GLU A 21 -5.12 -4.84 16.85
CA GLU A 21 -6.55 -5.12 16.64
C GLU A 21 -6.83 -5.55 15.20
N HIS A 22 -6.19 -4.89 14.23
CA HIS A 22 -6.38 -5.15 12.80
C HIS A 22 -5.28 -6.01 12.15
N GLY A 23 -4.33 -6.52 12.94
CA GLY A 23 -3.21 -7.34 12.43
C GLY A 23 -2.23 -6.60 11.53
N LEU A 24 -2.13 -5.27 11.66
CA LEU A 24 -1.21 -4.42 10.90
C LEU A 24 0.21 -4.50 11.46
N THR A 25 1.21 -4.37 10.59
CA THR A 25 2.62 -4.29 10.99
C THR A 25 3.06 -2.83 11.01
N ILE A 26 3.38 -2.30 12.20
CA ILE A 26 3.81 -0.90 12.32
C ILE A 26 5.24 -0.72 11.79
N ARG A 27 5.43 0.27 10.92
CA ARG A 27 6.72 0.68 10.37
C ARG A 27 6.96 2.18 10.51
N ASN A 28 8.22 2.55 10.70
CA ASN A 28 8.60 3.95 10.83
C ASN A 28 8.70 4.61 9.46
N ALA A 29 7.75 5.47 9.11
CA ALA A 29 7.75 6.18 7.84
C ALA A 29 9.07 6.97 7.62
N SER A 30 9.62 7.56 8.69
CA SER A 30 10.82 8.38 8.65
C SER A 30 12.11 7.61 8.33
N GLN A 31 12.11 6.28 8.46
CA GLN A 31 13.27 5.45 8.13
C GLN A 31 13.39 5.15 6.63
N TYR A 32 12.30 5.26 5.87
CA TYR A 32 12.34 4.96 4.43
C TYR A 32 12.86 6.17 3.64
N LYS A 33 14.16 6.19 3.35
CA LYS A 33 14.82 7.21 2.53
C LYS A 33 15.50 6.59 1.31
N GLY A 34 14.99 6.87 0.11
CA GLY A 34 15.66 6.73 -1.20
C GLY A 34 16.10 5.33 -1.64
N ASP A 35 16.94 4.68 -0.84
CA ASP A 35 17.62 3.39 -1.10
C ASP A 35 17.25 2.30 -0.08
N ASP A 36 16.34 2.59 0.85
CA ASP A 36 15.93 1.62 1.87
C ASP A 36 15.12 0.46 1.28
N PHE A 37 15.30 -0.74 1.85
CA PHE A 37 14.68 -1.96 1.36
C PHE A 37 13.14 -1.86 1.40
N ILE A 38 12.50 -2.03 0.24
CA ILE A 38 11.05 -2.08 0.15
C ILE A 38 10.59 -3.46 0.64
N GLU A 39 9.94 -3.48 1.80
CA GLU A 39 9.35 -4.67 2.37
C GLU A 39 8.12 -5.07 1.55
N GLN A 40 8.04 -6.33 1.12
CA GLN A 40 6.88 -6.82 0.38
C GLN A 40 5.62 -6.79 1.26
N CYS A 41 4.58 -6.15 0.76
CA CYS A 41 3.26 -6.07 1.37
C CYS A 41 2.17 -5.93 0.30
N ASP A 42 0.95 -6.32 0.66
CA ASP A 42 -0.21 -6.22 -0.23
C ASP A 42 -0.87 -4.85 -0.12
N PHE A 43 -0.89 -4.28 1.08
CA PHE A 43 -1.53 -2.99 1.34
C PHE A 43 -0.73 -2.13 2.32
N VAL A 44 -1.01 -0.82 2.31
CA VAL A 44 -0.33 0.18 3.15
C VAL A 44 -1.33 1.10 3.85
N PHE A 45 -1.00 1.58 5.04
CA PHE A 45 -1.89 2.46 5.82
C PHE A 45 -1.08 3.55 6.51
N GLY A 46 -1.69 4.73 6.76
CA GLY A 46 -1.07 5.83 7.49
C GLY A 46 -0.17 6.74 6.66
N ASP A 47 0.99 7.10 7.21
CA ASP A 47 1.96 8.04 6.63
C ASP A 47 2.84 7.33 5.57
N VAL A 48 2.23 6.97 4.45
CA VAL A 48 2.84 6.11 3.43
C VAL A 48 4.01 6.81 2.71
N PRO A 49 5.25 6.26 2.76
CA PRO A 49 6.39 6.83 2.06
C PRO A 49 6.23 6.73 0.54
N LYS A 50 6.89 7.63 -0.21
CA LYS A 50 6.78 7.72 -1.68
C LYS A 50 7.00 6.38 -2.40
N GLN A 51 7.90 5.56 -1.88
CA GLN A 51 8.22 4.24 -2.42
C GLN A 51 7.01 3.30 -2.42
N TYR A 52 6.05 3.47 -1.51
CA TYR A 52 4.88 2.61 -1.35
C TYR A 52 3.59 3.26 -1.89
N GLN A 53 3.64 4.49 -2.43
CA GLN A 53 2.46 5.16 -2.99
C GLN A 53 1.86 4.47 -4.22
N HIS A 54 2.58 3.52 -4.82
CA HIS A 54 2.08 2.70 -5.92
C HIS A 54 1.21 1.53 -5.45
N LEU A 55 1.17 1.25 -4.13
CA LEU A 55 0.39 0.16 -3.55
C LEU A 55 -0.98 0.66 -3.06
N PRO A 56 -1.99 -0.22 -3.03
CA PRO A 56 -3.31 0.12 -2.54
C PRO A 56 -3.27 0.46 -1.05
N VAL A 57 -3.96 1.55 -0.69
CA VAL A 57 -4.10 1.97 0.70
C VAL A 57 -5.19 1.11 1.35
N PHE A 58 -4.87 0.48 2.48
CA PHE A 58 -5.83 -0.26 3.29
C PHE A 58 -6.72 0.74 4.04
N GLU A 59 -7.99 0.82 3.68
CA GLU A 59 -8.95 1.55 4.50
C GLU A 59 -9.44 0.61 5.61
N LEU A 60 -9.31 1.05 6.88
CA LEU A 60 -10.00 0.38 7.97
C LEU A 60 -11.49 0.58 7.72
N GLN A 61 -12.13 -0.38 7.05
CA GLN A 61 -13.58 -0.46 7.02
C GLN A 61 -14.04 -0.61 8.46
N ALA A 62 -14.56 0.49 9.02
CA ALA A 62 -15.32 0.45 10.25
C ALA A 62 -16.53 -0.44 9.96
N ASP A 63 -16.54 -1.62 10.57
CA ASP A 63 -17.59 -2.64 10.60
C ASP A 63 -18.72 -2.47 9.57
N GLY A 64 -18.61 -3.24 8.48
CA GLY A 64 -19.72 -3.56 7.60
C GLY A 64 -19.88 -2.65 6.40
N GLU A 65 -19.12 -2.90 5.33
CA GLU A 65 -19.69 -2.89 3.98
C GLU A 65 -18.74 -3.60 3.00
N GLU A 66 -19.13 -4.82 2.61
CA GLU A 66 -18.61 -5.46 1.42
C GLU A 66 -18.62 -4.46 0.24
N LYS A 67 -17.45 -4.20 -0.33
CA LYS A 67 -17.19 -4.30 -1.78
C LYS A 67 -15.74 -3.99 -2.10
N GLN A 68 -15.02 -5.05 -2.43
CA GLN A 68 -13.82 -5.00 -3.24
C GLN A 68 -14.22 -4.60 -4.66
N ASP A 69 -14.38 -3.31 -4.92
CA ASP A 69 -14.20 -2.80 -6.27
C ASP A 69 -12.71 -2.50 -6.43
N VAL A 70 -11.99 -3.54 -6.86
CA VAL A 70 -10.63 -3.41 -7.38
C VAL A 70 -10.74 -2.45 -8.55
N VAL A 71 -10.39 -1.18 -8.33
CA VAL A 71 -10.21 -0.23 -9.43
C VAL A 71 -8.93 -0.65 -10.12
N GLU A 72 -9.03 -1.66 -10.97
CA GLU A 72 -8.01 -2.01 -11.93
C GLU A 72 -7.78 -0.75 -12.75
N LEU A 73 -6.63 -0.10 -12.52
CA LEU A 73 -6.13 0.94 -13.41
C LEU A 73 -6.25 0.36 -14.82
N PRO A 74 -7.00 1.00 -15.74
CA PRO A 74 -6.96 0.58 -17.12
C PRO A 74 -5.50 0.70 -17.56
N LYS A 75 -4.83 -0.45 -17.69
CA LYS A 75 -3.61 -0.55 -18.48
C LYS A 75 -3.98 0.08 -19.81
N ALA A 76 -3.30 1.18 -20.13
CA ALA A 76 -3.39 1.81 -21.42
C ALA A 76 -3.04 0.75 -22.49
N ASP A 77 -4.08 0.12 -23.00
CA ASP A 77 -4.09 -0.52 -24.30
C ASP A 77 -4.09 0.62 -25.32
N GLU A 78 -2.94 0.84 -25.96
CA GLU A 78 -2.79 1.20 -27.37
C GLU A 78 -1.27 1.33 -27.63
N LYS A 79 -0.64 0.72 -28.64
CA LYS A 79 -1.16 0.13 -29.88
C LYS A 79 -0.12 -0.86 -30.45
N PRO A 80 -0.54 -1.77 -31.34
CA PRO A 80 0.21 -2.95 -31.76
C PRO A 80 1.16 -2.69 -32.95
N THR A 81 2.27 -3.45 -32.98
CA THR A 81 2.90 -4.12 -34.14
C THR A 81 2.68 -3.53 -35.54
N ARG A 82 3.76 -3.12 -36.25
CA ARG A 82 4.34 -3.84 -37.42
C ARG A 82 5.46 -3.07 -38.16
N ARG A 83 6.62 -3.74 -38.26
CA ARG A 83 7.49 -3.98 -39.44
C ARG A 83 7.89 -2.82 -40.38
N LYS A 84 9.22 -2.61 -40.40
CA LYS A 84 10.17 -2.62 -41.55
C LYS A 84 9.81 -1.88 -42.86
N LYS A 85 10.74 -0.98 -43.21
CA LYS A 85 11.34 -0.67 -44.54
C LYS A 85 10.39 -0.42 -45.73
N ALA A 86 10.50 0.80 -46.27
CA ALA A 86 10.95 1.01 -47.65
C ALA A 86 11.69 2.36 -47.69
#